data_AF-A0A9E5DCY1-F1
#
_entry.id   AF-A0A9E5DCY1-F1
#
_cell.length_a   1.000
_cell.length_b   1.000
_cell.length_c   1.000
_cell.angle_alpha   90.00
_cell.angle_beta   90.00
_cell.angle_gamma   90.00
#
_symmetry.space_group_name_H-M   'P 1'
#
loop_
_entity.id
_entity.type
_entity.pdbx_description
1 polymer ?
#
loop_
_entity_poly.entity_id
_entity_poly.type
_entity_poly.pdbx_seq_one_letter_code
_entity_poly.pdbx_strand_id
1 'polypeptide(L)'
;MQSVTELRLFASPDERRLLFATMERYNAACNAASPVAFSEGQFSDRGLQARRYHRIRGTFGLSAQMTILALRKVAGSYRSTREAIKEQNKMLAALGKLLKSLTEISFREHGAICYDARVLSLGRNRVSIWTLDGRINLRCSRRSSNDKSPV
;
A
#
# COMPACT_ATOMS: atom_id res chain seq x y z
N MET A 1 -2.20 -22.27 3.62
CA MET A 1 -0.75 -21.99 3.51
C MET A 1 -0.58 -20.74 2.65
N GLN A 2 0.05 -19.66 3.16
CA GLN A 2 0.35 -18.46 2.36
C GLN A 2 1.75 -18.60 1.77
N SER A 3 1.89 -18.47 0.45
CA SER A 3 3.19 -18.43 -0.24
C SER A 3 3.54 -16.99 -0.60
N VAL A 4 4.80 -16.63 -0.38
CA VAL A 4 5.35 -15.32 -0.75
C VAL A 4 6.45 -15.54 -1.77
N THR A 5 6.54 -14.67 -2.78
CA THR A 5 7.59 -14.72 -3.80
C THR A 5 8.04 -13.31 -4.14
N GLU A 6 9.35 -13.10 -4.15
CA GLU A 6 9.97 -11.86 -4.60
C GLU A 6 10.24 -11.92 -6.12
N LEU A 7 9.88 -10.84 -6.80
CA LEU A 7 10.09 -10.67 -8.24
C LEU A 7 10.98 -9.47 -8.50
N ARG A 8 12.02 -9.66 -9.30
CA ARG A 8 12.79 -8.54 -9.87
C ARG A 8 12.10 -8.08 -11.14
N LEU A 9 11.77 -6.79 -11.22
CA LEU A 9 11.19 -6.16 -12.41
C LEU A 9 12.30 -5.52 -13.24
N PHE A 10 12.34 -5.84 -14.53
CA PHE A 10 13.22 -5.20 -15.49
C PHE A 10 12.42 -4.13 -16.22
N ALA A 11 12.63 -2.88 -15.81
CA ALA A 11 11.95 -1.71 -16.34
C ALA A 11 12.94 -0.77 -17.04
N SER A 12 12.56 -0.26 -18.20
CA SER A 12 13.25 0.84 -18.88
C SER A 12 13.19 2.13 -18.03
N PRO A 13 13.99 3.16 -18.36
CA PRO A 13 13.90 4.45 -17.66
C PRO A 13 12.48 5.03 -17.65
N ASP A 14 11.73 4.87 -18.74
CA ASP A 14 10.38 5.42 -18.89
C ASP A 14 9.37 4.64 -18.05
N GLU A 15 9.44 3.30 -18.09
CA GLU A 15 8.63 2.42 -17.25
C GLU A 15 8.90 2.64 -15.77
N ARG A 16 10.16 2.87 -15.39
CA ARG A 16 10.54 3.20 -14.02
C ARG A 16 9.88 4.51 -13.58
N ARG A 17 9.90 5.55 -14.42
CA ARG A 17 9.21 6.83 -14.12
C ARG A 17 7.71 6.61 -13.91
N LEU A 18 7.06 5.81 -14.76
CA LEU A 18 5.64 5.48 -14.62
C LEU A 18 5.32 4.75 -13.30
N LEU A 19 6.16 3.79 -12.91
CA LEU A 19 6.00 3.07 -11.64
C LEU A 19 6.14 4.00 -10.44
N PHE A 20 7.17 4.85 -10.42
CA PHE A 20 7.37 5.80 -9.33
C PHE A 20 6.26 6.85 -9.25
N ALA A 21 5.88 7.45 -10.38
CA ALA A 21 4.76 8.39 -10.44
C ALA A 21 3.45 7.76 -9.93
N THR A 22 3.23 6.48 -10.22
CA THR A 22 2.09 5.73 -9.70
C THR A 22 2.18 5.55 -8.18
N MET A 23 3.35 5.20 -7.64
CA MET A 23 3.56 5.07 -6.20
C MET A 23 3.35 6.40 -5.46
N GLU A 24 3.94 7.47 -5.98
CA GLU A 24 3.81 8.83 -5.46
C GLU A 24 2.34 9.25 -5.38
N ARG A 25 1.61 9.11 -6.49
CA ARG A 25 0.19 9.49 -6.56
C ARG A 25 -0.68 8.66 -5.63
N TYR A 26 -0.42 7.36 -5.56
CA TYR A 26 -1.15 6.45 -4.68
C TYR A 26 -0.88 6.76 -3.20
N ASN A 27 0.36 7.01 -2.81
CA ASN A 27 0.71 7.33 -1.43
C ASN A 27 0.25 8.74 -1.04
N ALA A 28 0.25 9.70 -1.97
CA ALA A 28 -0.37 11.01 -1.76
C ALA A 28 -1.89 10.89 -1.52
N ALA A 29 -2.58 10.01 -2.26
CA ALA A 29 -3.98 9.69 -2.00
C ALA A 29 -4.20 9.08 -0.60
N CYS A 30 -3.32 8.19 -0.15
CA CYS A 30 -3.36 7.67 1.21
C CYS A 30 -3.17 8.78 2.26
N ASN A 31 -2.20 9.67 2.06
CA ASN A 31 -1.94 10.80 2.95
C ASN A 31 -3.11 11.79 3.01
N ALA A 32 -3.86 11.97 1.91
CA ALA A 32 -5.07 12.80 1.93
C ALA A 32 -6.26 12.13 2.64
N ALA A 33 -6.31 10.79 2.68
CA ALA A 33 -7.36 10.05 3.37
C ALA A 33 -7.06 9.82 4.87
N SER A 34 -5.78 9.79 5.25
CA SER A 34 -5.35 9.42 6.61
C SER A 34 -5.83 10.35 7.73
N PRO A 35 -5.71 11.70 7.63
CA PRO A 35 -6.19 12.62 8.67
C PRO A 35 -7.68 12.43 8.96
N VAL A 36 -8.45 12.10 7.92
CA VAL A 36 -9.88 11.85 8.04
C VAL A 36 -10.14 10.54 8.75
N ALA A 37 -9.49 9.47 8.30
CA ALA A 37 -9.63 8.16 8.92
C ALA A 37 -9.31 8.26 10.43
N PHE A 38 -8.26 9.01 10.79
CA PHE A 38 -7.87 9.25 12.17
C PHE A 38 -8.89 10.07 12.96
N SER A 39 -9.21 11.28 12.49
CA SER A 39 -10.12 12.21 13.20
C SER A 39 -11.54 11.65 13.37
N GLU A 40 -12.03 10.86 12.41
CA GLU A 40 -13.36 10.27 12.46
C GLU A 40 -13.36 8.84 13.06
N GLY A 41 -12.21 8.30 13.44
CA GLY A 41 -12.08 6.92 13.92
C GLY A 41 -12.53 5.87 12.90
N GLN A 42 -12.50 6.20 11.60
CA GLN A 42 -13.05 5.37 10.54
C GLN A 42 -11.99 4.45 9.93
N PHE A 43 -11.89 3.24 10.46
CA PHE A 43 -10.91 2.23 10.03
C PHE A 43 -11.54 1.01 9.35
N SER A 44 -12.79 1.11 8.88
CA SER A 44 -13.41 0.07 8.04
C SER A 44 -13.27 0.43 6.57
N ASP A 45 -13.03 -0.58 5.73
CA ASP A 45 -12.87 -0.39 4.27
C ASP A 45 -14.13 0.26 3.68
N ARG A 46 -15.31 -0.27 4.02
CA ARG A 46 -16.61 0.22 3.53
C ARG A 46 -16.90 1.64 4.01
N GLY A 47 -16.64 1.93 5.28
CA GLY A 47 -16.90 3.24 5.86
C GLY A 47 -15.99 4.32 5.28
N LEU A 48 -14.70 4.04 5.13
CA LEU A 48 -13.77 5.00 4.54
C LEU A 48 -14.03 5.20 3.04
N GLN A 49 -14.38 4.13 2.31
CA GLN A 49 -14.78 4.21 0.91
C GLN A 49 -16.03 5.10 0.73
N ALA A 50 -17.09 4.86 1.48
CA ALA A 50 -18.33 5.64 1.38
C ALA A 50 -18.09 7.15 1.59
N ARG A 51 -17.14 7.52 2.46
CA ARG A 51 -16.84 8.92 2.79
C ARG A 51 -15.87 9.59 1.82
N ARG A 52 -14.89 8.86 1.29
CA ARG A 52 -13.72 9.46 0.61
C ARG A 52 -13.53 9.06 -0.84
N TYR A 53 -14.22 8.03 -1.34
CA TYR A 53 -14.00 7.52 -2.69
C TYR A 53 -14.05 8.59 -3.79
N HIS A 54 -15.16 9.34 -3.87
CA HIS A 54 -15.34 10.32 -4.96
C HIS A 54 -14.29 11.43 -4.93
N ARG A 55 -14.00 11.96 -3.74
CA ARG A 55 -12.99 13.00 -3.56
C ARG A 55 -11.59 12.49 -3.91
N ILE A 56 -11.18 11.36 -3.35
CA ILE A 56 -9.84 10.80 -3.61
C ILE A 56 -9.68 10.42 -5.08
N ARG A 57 -10.69 9.80 -5.71
CA ARG A 57 -10.62 9.47 -7.14
C ARG A 57 -10.50 10.72 -8.00
N GLY A 58 -11.33 11.73 -7.76
CA GLY A 58 -11.34 12.98 -8.52
C GLY A 58 -10.05 13.78 -8.36
N THR A 59 -9.53 13.90 -7.14
CA THR A 59 -8.32 14.69 -6.87
C THR A 59 -7.04 14.04 -7.41
N PHE A 60 -6.91 12.72 -7.28
CA PHE A 60 -5.64 12.04 -7.58
C PHE A 60 -5.60 11.40 -8.97
N GLY A 61 -6.74 11.32 -9.68
CA GLY A 61 -6.82 10.71 -11.01
C GLY A 61 -6.58 9.20 -11.02
N LEU A 62 -6.70 8.54 -9.87
CA LEU A 62 -6.51 7.10 -9.76
C LEU A 62 -7.64 6.34 -10.48
N SER A 63 -7.31 5.17 -11.01
CA SER A 63 -8.35 4.23 -11.46
C SER A 63 -9.25 3.82 -10.28
N ALA A 64 -10.48 3.41 -10.56
CA ALA A 64 -11.43 3.01 -9.50
C ALA A 64 -10.84 1.94 -8.57
N GLN A 65 -10.09 0.97 -9.13
CA GLN A 65 -9.45 -0.07 -8.34
C GLN A 65 -8.29 0.46 -7.50
N MET A 66 -7.44 1.32 -8.05
CA MET A 66 -6.34 1.93 -7.29
C MET A 66 -6.85 2.85 -6.17
N THR A 67 -7.95 3.57 -6.39
CA THR A 67 -8.62 4.33 -5.31
C THR A 67 -9.07 3.42 -4.18
N ILE A 68 -9.77 2.32 -4.51
CA ILE A 68 -10.25 1.37 -3.49
C ILE A 68 -9.08 0.77 -2.71
N LEU A 69 -8.00 0.38 -3.40
CA LEU A 69 -6.80 -0.18 -2.77
C LEU A 69 -6.12 0.83 -1.84
N ALA A 70 -6.02 2.10 -2.24
CA ALA A 70 -5.47 3.16 -1.39
C ALA A 70 -6.26 3.31 -0.08
N LEU A 71 -7.59 3.36 -0.18
CA LEU A 71 -8.47 3.47 1.00
C LEU A 71 -8.40 2.22 1.89
N ARG A 72 -8.35 1.03 1.29
CA ARG A 72 -8.14 -0.23 2.03
C ARG A 72 -6.79 -0.27 2.74
N LYS A 73 -5.73 0.23 2.09
CA LYS A 73 -4.40 0.36 2.71
C LYS A 73 -4.47 1.26 3.94
N VAL A 74 -5.09 2.43 3.84
CA VAL A 74 -5.27 3.36 4.97
C VAL A 74 -6.02 2.67 6.13
N ALA A 75 -7.21 2.13 5.85
CA ALA A 75 -8.02 1.46 6.86
C ALA A 75 -7.28 0.27 7.50
N GLY A 76 -6.63 -0.55 6.68
CA GLY A 76 -5.82 -1.69 7.11
C GLY A 76 -4.63 -1.28 7.98
N SER A 77 -3.89 -0.23 7.62
CA SER A 77 -2.77 0.29 8.42
C SER A 77 -3.23 0.70 9.81
N TYR A 78 -4.34 1.41 9.95
CA TYR A 78 -4.88 1.76 11.27
C TYR A 78 -5.32 0.55 12.08
N ARG A 79 -5.99 -0.44 11.46
CA ARG A 79 -6.36 -1.68 12.15
C ARG A 79 -5.13 -2.43 12.67
N SER A 80 -4.13 -2.64 11.82
CA SER A 80 -2.89 -3.32 12.19
C SER A 80 -2.13 -2.59 13.28
N THR A 81 -2.01 -1.25 13.20
CA THR A 81 -1.35 -0.45 14.23
C THR A 81 -2.10 -0.49 15.56
N ARG A 82 -3.44 -0.46 15.55
CA ARG A 82 -4.24 -0.60 16.78
C ARG A 82 -4.01 -1.94 17.48
N GLU A 83 -4.00 -3.03 16.71
CA GLU A 83 -3.72 -4.36 17.28
C GLU A 83 -2.29 -4.45 17.82
N ALA A 84 -1.31 -3.91 17.11
CA ALA A 84 0.08 -3.86 17.58
C ALA A 84 0.24 -3.05 18.88
N ILE A 85 -0.42 -1.89 18.98
CA ILE A 85 -0.44 -1.06 20.19
C ILE A 85 -1.12 -1.82 21.34
N LYS A 86 -2.25 -2.49 21.08
CA LYS A 86 -2.96 -3.28 22.09
C LYS A 86 -2.06 -4.37 22.67
N GLU A 87 -1.37 -5.11 21.80
CA GLU A 87 -0.47 -6.18 22.23
C GLU A 87 0.72 -5.62 23.01
N GLN A 88 1.32 -4.54 22.52
CA GLN A 88 2.42 -3.86 23.21
C GLN A 88 1.99 -3.29 24.57
N ASN A 89 0.77 -2.77 24.68
CA ASN A 89 0.26 -2.19 25.91
C ASN A 89 0.02 -3.23 27.02
N LYS A 90 -0.25 -4.51 26.68
CA LYS A 90 -0.28 -5.59 27.68
C LYS A 90 1.06 -5.73 28.39
N MET A 91 2.15 -5.73 27.61
CA MET A 91 3.51 -5.80 28.12
C MET A 91 3.90 -4.54 28.90
N LEU A 92 3.55 -3.35 28.40
CA LEU A 92 3.85 -2.08 29.09
C LEU A 92 3.11 -1.96 30.42
N ALA A 93 1.86 -2.40 30.48
CA ALA A 93 1.08 -2.43 31.72
C ALA A 93 1.71 -3.34 32.78
N ALA A 94 2.16 -4.53 32.39
CA ALA A 94 2.86 -5.44 33.29
C ALA A 94 4.19 -4.87 33.84
N LEU A 95 4.84 -3.98 33.07
CA LEU A 95 6.09 -3.31 33.45
C LEU A 95 5.87 -1.95 34.15
N GLY A 96 4.62 -1.54 34.42
CA GLY A 96 4.31 -0.22 35.00
C GLY A 96 4.74 0.96 34.12
N LYS A 97 4.86 0.76 32.79
CA LYS A 97 5.29 1.78 31.84
C LYS A 97 4.09 2.50 31.20
N LEU A 98 4.35 3.70 30.70
CA LEU A 98 3.36 4.51 29.98
C LEU A 98 2.80 3.75 28.76
N LEU A 99 1.47 3.72 28.64
CA LEU A 99 0.78 3.09 27.51
C LEU A 99 0.89 3.94 26.25
N LYS A 100 0.97 3.27 25.10
CA LYS A 100 0.96 3.92 23.79
C LYS A 100 -0.46 4.22 23.33
N SER A 101 -0.62 5.34 22.65
CA SER A 101 -1.84 5.73 21.94
C SER A 101 -1.62 5.65 20.42
N LEU A 102 -2.73 5.53 19.68
CA LEU A 102 -2.72 5.60 18.23
C LEU A 102 -2.47 7.03 17.79
N THR A 103 -1.59 7.21 16.81
CA THR A 103 -1.35 8.50 16.14
C THR A 103 -1.77 8.43 14.67
N GLU A 104 -1.90 9.59 14.04
CA GLU A 104 -2.10 9.66 12.60
C GLU A 104 -0.96 8.96 11.85
N ILE A 105 -1.30 8.19 10.82
CA ILE A 105 -0.35 7.42 10.01
C ILE A 105 -0.04 8.19 8.71
N SER A 106 1.24 8.44 8.45
CA SER A 106 1.73 8.95 7.17
C SER A 106 2.30 7.84 6.29
N PHE A 107 2.15 7.98 4.98
CA PHE A 107 2.68 7.09 3.96
C PHE A 107 3.85 7.75 3.23
N ARG A 108 4.98 7.04 3.18
CA ARG A 108 6.18 7.50 2.44
C ARG A 108 5.85 7.63 0.94
N GLU A 109 6.46 8.61 0.29
CA GLU A 109 6.27 8.90 -1.14
C GLU A 109 6.49 7.66 -2.03
N HIS A 110 7.63 6.99 -1.88
CA HIS A 110 7.92 5.70 -2.54
C HIS A 110 7.64 4.49 -1.64
N GLY A 111 6.68 4.61 -0.72
CA GLY A 111 6.23 3.49 0.11
C GLY A 111 5.53 2.40 -0.71
N ALA A 112 5.61 1.15 -0.25
CA ALA A 112 4.98 0.01 -0.92
C ALA A 112 3.47 0.26 -1.14
N ILE A 113 2.96 -0.05 -2.33
CA ILE A 113 1.54 0.08 -2.69
C ILE A 113 0.88 -1.29 -2.83
N CYS A 114 -0.44 -1.34 -2.68
CA CYS A 114 -1.17 -2.61 -2.76
C CYS A 114 -1.55 -2.91 -4.20
N TYR A 115 -1.37 -4.15 -4.62
CA TYR A 115 -1.89 -4.68 -5.87
C TYR A 115 -2.73 -5.91 -5.59
N ASP A 116 -3.84 -6.06 -6.31
CA ASP A 116 -4.65 -7.27 -6.34
C ASP A 116 -4.72 -7.84 -7.78
N ALA A 117 -5.40 -8.97 -7.97
CA ALA A 117 -5.50 -9.66 -9.26
C ALA A 117 -6.12 -8.81 -10.39
N ARG A 118 -6.79 -7.69 -10.08
CA ARG A 118 -7.42 -6.79 -11.06
C ARG A 118 -6.43 -5.75 -11.59
N VAL A 119 -5.44 -5.38 -10.79
CA VAL A 119 -4.43 -4.36 -11.14
C VAL A 119 -3.04 -4.94 -11.37
N LEU A 120 -2.82 -6.22 -11.04
CA LEU A 120 -1.58 -6.94 -11.29
C LEU A 120 -1.88 -8.38 -11.70
N SER A 121 -1.25 -8.84 -12.79
CA SER A 121 -1.25 -10.26 -13.18
C SER A 121 0.17 -10.75 -13.45
N LEU A 122 0.42 -12.01 -13.12
CA LEU A 122 1.72 -12.66 -13.23
C LEU A 122 1.67 -13.75 -14.31
N GLY A 123 2.55 -13.61 -15.30
CA GLY A 123 2.88 -14.68 -16.26
C GLY A 123 4.17 -15.40 -15.85
N ARG A 124 4.71 -16.23 -16.74
CA ARG A 124 5.94 -17.01 -16.47
C ARG A 124 7.16 -16.12 -16.19
N ASN A 125 7.39 -15.13 -17.05
CA ASN A 125 8.52 -14.19 -17.00
C ASN A 125 8.08 -12.73 -17.25
N ARG A 126 6.78 -12.44 -17.05
CA ARG A 126 6.20 -11.12 -17.28
C ARG A 126 5.22 -10.78 -16.16
N VAL A 127 5.15 -9.50 -15.81
CA VAL A 127 4.10 -8.95 -14.96
C VAL A 127 3.36 -7.87 -15.73
N SER A 128 2.03 -7.87 -15.62
CA SER A 128 1.19 -6.83 -16.18
C SER A 128 0.63 -5.99 -15.04
N ILE A 129 1.08 -4.73 -14.93
CA ILE A 129 0.83 -3.84 -13.78
C ILE A 129 0.05 -2.61 -14.24
N TRP A 130 -0.96 -2.23 -13.46
CA TRP A 130 -1.69 -0.98 -13.65
C TRP A 130 -0.89 0.22 -13.13
N THR A 131 -0.76 1.25 -13.96
CA THR A 131 -0.12 2.53 -13.64
C THR A 131 -1.12 3.67 -13.82
N LEU A 132 -0.69 4.92 -13.61
CA LEU A 132 -1.48 6.10 -13.95
C LEU A 132 -1.83 6.15 -15.44
N ASP A 133 -0.92 5.71 -16.30
CA ASP A 133 -1.07 5.77 -17.77
C ASP A 133 -1.53 4.43 -18.35
N GLY A 134 -2.30 3.66 -17.56
CA GLY A 134 -2.83 2.37 -17.96
C GLY A 134 -1.88 1.21 -17.66
N ARG A 135 -2.06 0.10 -18.36
CA ARG A 135 -1.36 -1.16 -18.07
C ARG A 135 -0.03 -1.25 -18.81
N ILE A 136 1.04 -1.50 -18.08
CA ILE A 136 2.35 -1.80 -18.65
C ILE A 136 2.72 -3.27 -18.43
N ASN A 137 3.50 -3.84 -19.35
CA ASN A 137 3.97 -5.22 -19.29
C ASN A 137 5.49 -5.24 -19.11
N LEU A 138 5.93 -5.67 -17.94
CA LEU A 138 7.35 -5.70 -17.60
C LEU A 138 7.87 -7.12 -17.63
N ARG A 139 9.12 -7.30 -18.05
CA ARG A 139 9.81 -8.57 -17.83
C ARG A 139 10.11 -8.71 -16.34
N CYS A 140 9.93 -9.90 -15.81
CA CYS A 140 10.29 -10.20 -14.42
C CYS A 140 11.04 -11.52 -14.30
N SER A 141 11.89 -11.65 -13.28
CA SER A 141 12.44 -12.93 -12.84
C SER A 141 12.05 -13.19 -11.39
N ARG A 142 11.83 -14.45 -11.05
CA ARG A 142 11.77 -14.89 -9.66
C ARG A 142 13.19 -14.86 -9.11
N ARG A 143 13.37 -14.33 -7.90
CA ARG A 143 14.63 -14.56 -7.18
C ARG A 143 14.77 -16.06 -6.98
N SER A 144 15.78 -16.69 -7.59
CA SER A 144 16.19 -18.03 -7.19
C SER A 144 16.86 -17.92 -5.83
N SER A 145 16.67 -18.91 -4.97
CA SER A 145 17.26 -18.98 -3.62
C SER A 145 18.80 -18.93 -3.61
N ASN A 146 19.44 -18.89 -4.79
CA ASN A 146 20.88 -18.96 -4.98
C ASN A 146 21.53 -17.65 -5.46
N ASP A 147 20.77 -16.57 -5.66
CA ASP A 147 21.31 -15.28 -6.11
C ASP A 147 21.70 -14.39 -4.91
N LYS A 148 22.66 -14.86 -4.12
CA LYS A 148 23.46 -14.02 -3.22
C LYS A 148 24.75 -13.64 -3.95
N SER A 149 24.69 -12.65 -4.84
CA SER A 149 25.89 -11.93 -5.25
C SER A 149 26.16 -10.82 -4.23
N PRO A 150 27.34 -10.77 -3.61
CA PRO A 150 27.74 -9.64 -2.77
C PRO A 150 28.00 -8.41 -3.65
N VAL A 151 27.77 -7.24 -3.04
CA VAL A 151 28.18 -5.92 -3.52
C VAL A 151 29.69 -5.86 -3.65
#